data_AF-A0A9X8RHY9-F1
#
_entry.id   AF-A0A9X8RHY9-F1
#
_cell.length_a   1.000
_cell.length_b   1.000
_cell.length_c   1.000
_cell.angle_alpha   90.00
_cell.angle_beta   90.00
_cell.angle_gamma   90.00
#
_symmetry.space_group_name_H-M   'P 1'
#
loop_
_entity.id
_entity.type
_entity.pdbx_description
1 polymer ?
#
loop_
_entity_poly.entity_id
_entity_poly.type
_entity_poly.pdbx_seq_one_letter_code
_entity_poly.pdbx_strand_id
1 'polypeptide(L)' 'MILTVLAILMGTGIFFLINSMLDITYFGCGPIGFLWFGCFIVSYAILTSLGGIVLGLLKWIVIGLIILFVIGLIANKIND' A
#
# COMPACT_ATOMS: atom_id res chain seq x y z
N MET A 1 -7.32 -8.47 5.30
CA MET A 1 -7.91 -7.99 6.56
C MET A 1 -7.11 -6.84 7.17
N ILE A 2 -5.80 -7.00 7.41
CA ILE A 2 -4.96 -5.91 7.96
C ILE A 2 -4.90 -4.66 7.06
N LEU A 3 -4.81 -4.85 5.74
CA LEU A 3 -4.76 -3.76 4.76
C LEU A 3 -6.04 -2.92 4.77
N THR A 4 -7.18 -3.59 4.93
CA THR A 4 -8.51 -2.98 4.98
C THR A 4 -8.67 -2.16 6.25
N VAL A 5 -8.21 -2.68 7.39
CA VAL A 5 -8.20 -1.95 8.68
C VAL A 5 -7.32 -0.70 8.60
N LEU A 6 -6.13 -0.83 7.99
CA LEU A 6 -5.21 0.29 7.80
C LEU A 6 -5.78 1.35 6.85
N ALA A 7 -6.49 0.93 5.79
CA ALA A 7 -7.18 1.82 4.88
C ALA A 7 -8.37 2.56 5.55
N ILE A 8 -9.10 1.91 6.47
CA ILE A 8 -10.16 2.56 7.25
C ILE A 8 -9.57 3.64 8.17
N LEU A 9 -8.48 3.34 8.88
CA LEU A 9 -7.80 4.30 9.76
C LEU A 9 -7.28 5.52 8.97
N MET A 10 -6.58 5.29 7.85
CA MET A 10 -6.10 6.37 6.99
C MET A 10 -7.24 7.16 6.35
N GLY A 11 -8.23 6.47 5.78
CA GLY A 11 -9.38 7.10 5.14
C GLY A 11 -10.20 7.95 6.11
N THR A 12 -10.34 7.49 7.36
CA THR A 12 -11.01 8.26 8.42
C THR A 12 -10.19 9.48 8.85
N GLY A 13 -8.86 9.35 8.97
CA GLY A 13 -7.98 10.50 9.25
C GLY A 13 -8.02 11.57 8.15
N ILE A 14 -7.97 11.15 6.89
CA ILE A 14 -8.08 12.03 5.72
C ILE A 14 -9.47 12.70 5.67
N PHE A 15 -10.52 11.94 5.97
CA PHE A 15 -11.87 12.48 6.06
C PHE A 15 -11.99 13.59 7.12
N PHE A 16 -11.43 13.41 8.33
CA PHE A 16 -11.44 14.45 9.37
C PHE A 16 -10.66 15.69 8.95
N LEU A 17 -9.53 15.50 8.26
CA LEU A 17 -8.72 16.61 7.75
C LEU A 17 -9.50 17.43 6.72
N ILE A 18 -10.13 16.77 5.75
CA ILE A 18 -10.94 17.41 4.71
C ILE A 18 -12.18 18.08 5.33
N ASN A 19 -12.85 17.42 6.26
CA ASN A 19 -14.01 17.96 6.97
C ASN A 19 -13.65 19.22 7.76
N SER A 20 -12.47 19.27 8.40
CA SER A 20 -11.98 20.45 9.12
C SER A 20 -11.61 21.63 8.21
N MET A 21 -11.35 21.39 6.92
CA MET A 21 -10.97 22.44 5.95
C MET A 21 -12.16 22.96 5.15
N LEU A 22 -13.21 22.15 4.99
CA LEU A 22 -14.36 22.43 4.14
C LEU A 22 -15.69 22.57 4.90
N ASP A 23 -15.67 22.47 6.25
CA ASP A 23 -16.85 22.58 7.13
C ASP A 23 -18.05 21.72 6.65
N ILE A 24 -17.76 20.52 6.15
CA ILE A 24 -18.74 19.64 5.48
C ILE A 24 -19.81 19.13 6.45
N THR A 25 -19.56 19.23 7.76
CA THR A 25 -20.52 18.95 8.83
C THR A 25 -21.86 19.68 8.69
N TYR A 26 -21.92 20.78 7.95
CA TYR A 26 -23.17 21.52 7.67
C TYR A 26 -24.07 20.92 6.58
N PHE A 27 -23.56 19.98 5.77
CA PHE A 27 -24.30 19.42 4.63
C PHE A 27 -25.17 18.19 4.97
N GLY A 28 -25.20 17.76 6.23
CA GLY A 28 -26.00 16.62 6.71
C GLY A 28 -25.34 15.25 6.53
N CYS A 29 -26.03 14.18 6.96
CA CYS A 29 -25.43 12.84 7.08
C CYS A 29 -25.09 12.17 5.73
N GLY A 30 -25.82 12.49 4.66
CA GLY A 30 -25.61 11.89 3.34
C GLY A 30 -24.25 12.27 2.72
N PRO A 31 -23.95 13.57 2.54
CA PRO A 31 -22.68 14.04 1.99
C PRO A 31 -21.47 13.63 2.83
N ILE A 32 -21.61 13.63 4.16
CA ILE A 32 -20.59 13.16 5.11
C ILE A 32 -20.24 11.69 4.86
N GLY A 33 -21.26 10.82 4.74
CA GLY A 33 -21.04 9.39 4.49
C GLY A 33 -20.38 9.14 3.14
N PHE A 34 -20.79 9.88 2.10
CA PHE A 34 -20.23 9.72 0.75
C PHE A 34 -18.77 10.17 0.67
N LEU A 35 -18.43 11.27 1.32
CA LEU A 35 -17.06 11.78 1.39
C LEU A 35 -16.14 10.80 2.14
N TRP A 36 -16.60 10.27 3.28
CA TRP A 36 -15.86 9.28 4.05
C TRP A 36 -15.60 8.00 3.24
N PHE A 37 -16.63 7.51 2.52
CA PHE A 37 -16.50 6.33 1.67
C PHE A 37 -15.53 6.58 0.50
N GLY A 38 -15.57 7.77 -0.10
CA GLY A 38 -14.59 8.19 -1.11
C GLY A 38 -13.15 8.19 -0.58
N CYS A 39 -12.93 8.75 0.62
CA CYS A 39 -11.62 8.75 1.28
C CYS A 39 -11.12 7.32 1.58
N PHE A 40 -12.03 6.42 1.98
CA PHE A 40 -11.71 5.01 2.20
C PHE A 40 -11.28 4.30 0.91
N ILE A 41 -12.03 4.45 -0.18
CA ILE A 41 -11.71 3.82 -1.48
C ILE A 41 -10.35 4.29 -2.00
N VAL A 42 -10.09 5.59 -1.95
CA VAL A 42 -8.83 6.18 -2.41
C VAL A 42 -7.65 5.66 -1.57
N SER A 43 -7.79 5.65 -0.25
CA SER A 43 -6.76 5.14 0.66
C SER A 43 -6.48 3.65 0.43
N TYR A 44 -7.53 2.85 0.21
CA TYR A 44 -7.42 1.43 -0.09
C TYR A 44 -6.71 1.17 -1.42
N ALA A 45 -7.01 1.96 -2.47
CA ALA A 45 -6.36 1.85 -3.76
C ALA A 45 -4.86 2.15 -3.69
N ILE A 46 -4.47 3.19 -2.95
CA ILE A 46 -3.06 3.57 -2.73
C ILE A 46 -2.31 2.48 -1.96
N LEU A 47 -2.90 1.94 -0.89
CA LEU A 47 -2.26 0.87 -0.11
C LEU A 47 -2.12 -0.43 -0.90
N THR A 48 -3.10 -0.74 -1.73
CA THR A 48 -3.07 -1.92 -2.60
C THR A 48 -1.99 -1.77 -3.68
N SER A 49 -1.84 -0.58 -4.29
CA SER A 49 -0.81 -0.34 -5.29
C SER A 49 0.60 -0.35 -4.68
N LEU A 50 0.80 0.24 -3.50
CA LEU A 50 2.07 0.16 -2.77
C LEU A 50 2.42 -1.27 -2.39
N GLY A 51 1.45 -2.06 -1.91
CA GLY A 51 1.64 -3.48 -1.60
C GLY A 51 2.11 -4.27 -2.83
N GLY A 52 1.51 -4.02 -3.99
CA GLY A 52 1.90 -4.64 -5.26
C GLY A 52 3.32 -4.27 -5.70
N ILE A 53 3.72 -3.00 -5.54
CA ILE A 53 5.06 -2.52 -5.89
C ILE A 53 6.13 -3.16 -4.98
N VAL A 54 5.88 -3.21 -3.66
CA VAL A 54 6.83 -3.79 -2.69
C VAL A 54 7.00 -5.30 -2.90
N LEU A 55 5.90 -6.03 -3.12
CA LEU A 55 5.95 -7.46 -3.45
C LEU A 55 6.63 -7.71 -4.80
N GLY A 56 6.41 -6.84 -5.79
CA GLY A 56 7.08 -6.87 -7.08
C GLY A 56 8.59 -6.70 -6.96
N LEU A 57 9.04 -5.66 -6.25
CA LEU A 57 10.46 -5.40 -5.96
C LEU A 57 11.11 -6.56 -5.19
N LEU A 58 10.42 -7.12 -4.19
CA LEU A 58 10.92 -8.26 -3.42
C LEU A 58 11.17 -9.49 -4.32
N LYS A 59 10.28 -9.77 -5.27
CA LYS A 59 10.44 -10.87 -6.24
C LYS A 59 11.72 -10.71 -7.07
N TRP A 60 12.03 -9.50 -7.54
CA TRP A 60 13.26 -9.25 -8.31
C TRP A 60 14.53 -9.41 -7.47
N ILE A 61 14.51 -8.98 -6.21
CA ILE A 61 15.61 -9.18 -5.26
C ILE A 61 15.87 -10.68 -5.03
N VAL A 62 14.81 -11.46 -4.79
CA VAL A 62 14.93 -12.92 -4.57
C VAL A 62 15.55 -13.62 -5.79
N ILE A 63 15.10 -13.27 -7.01
CA ILE A 63 15.64 -13.83 -8.25
C ILE A 63 17.13 -13.48 -8.42
N GLY A 64 17.50 -12.22 -8.19
CA GLY A 64 18.89 -11.77 -8.30
C GLY A 64 19.83 -12.51 -7.32
N LEU A 65 19.35 -12.76 -6.10
CA LEU A 65 20.10 -13.48 -5.07
C LEU A 65 20.34 -14.94 -5.44
N ILE A 66 19.33 -15.62 -6.01
CA ILE A 66 19.46 -17.00 -6.49
C ILE A 66 20.49 -17.09 -7.62
N ILE A 67 20.47 -16.16 -8.58
CA ILE A 67 21.43 -16.15 -9.69
C ILE A 67 22.86 -15.96 -9.17
N LEU A 68 23.07 -15.01 -8.24
CA LEU A 68 24.38 -14.76 -7.64
C LEU A 68 24.89 -16.01 -6.89
N PHE A 69 24.00 -16.70 -6.18
CA PHE A 69 24.31 -17.92 -5.45
C PHE A 69 24.75 -19.06 -6.39
N VAL A 70 24.06 -19.26 -7.51
CA VAL A 70 24.42 -20.27 -8.52
C VAL A 70 25.77 -19.95 -9.16
N ILE A 71 26.04 -18.70 -9.49
CA ILE A 71 27.34 -18.28 -10.04
C ILE A 71 28.47 -18.53 -9.02
N GLY A 72 28.25 -18.22 -7.74
CA GLY A 72 29.23 -18.48 -6.68
C GLY A 72 29.50 -19.98 -6.46
N LEU A 73 28.49 -20.83 -6.62
CA LEU A 73 28.64 -22.30 -6.57
C LEU A 73 29.45 -22.84 -7.76
N ILE A 74 29.16 -22.36 -8.96
CA ILE A 74 29.89 -22.76 -10.18
C ILE A 74 31.34 -22.26 -10.11
N ALA A 75 31.57 -21.02 -9.68
CA ALA A 75 32.90 -20.44 -9.55
C ALA A 75 33.78 -21.20 -8.54
N ASN A 76 33.23 -21.65 -7.40
CA ASN A 76 33.97 -22.49 -6.47
C ASN A 76 34.34 -23.84 -7.09
N LYS A 77 33.44 -24.44 -7.88
CA LYS A 77 33.67 -25.75 -8.51
C LYS A 77 34.70 -25.72 -9.66
N ILE A 78 35.02 -24.53 -10.19
CA ILE A 78 36.04 -24.36 -11.24
C ILE A 78 37.43 -24.09 -10.64
N ASN A 79 37.50 -23.61 -9.40
CA ASN A 79 38.74 -23.25 -8.73
C ASN A 79 39.31 -24.38 -7.83
N ASP A 80 38.61 -25.52 -7.72
CA ASP A 80 39.11 -26.81 -7.21
C ASP A 80 39.52 -27.71 -8.40
#